data_AF-A0A399I2X6-F1
#
_entry.id   AF-A0A399I2X6-F1
#
_cell.length_a   1.000
_cell.length_b   1.000
_cell.length_c   1.000
_cell.angle_alpha   90.00
_cell.angle_beta   90.00
_cell.angle_gamma   90.00
#
_symmetry.space_group_name_H-M   'P 1'
#
loop_
_entity.id
_entity.type
_entity.pdbx_description
1 polymer ?
#
loop_
_entity_poly.entity_id
_entity_poly.type
_entity_poly.pdbx_seq_one_letter_code
_entity_poly.pdbx_strand_id
1 'polypeptide(L)'
;MKRQIIIGSMLAATLAGGSFGAWGVCAAATRPAKGDRACGEPRGGMSPEKRLAHMAKKLGLSDAQQGQIKAIFAAEREKSKPLMEKMRDYRQQMRDAAKATPFDEAAVRSVATNRAQTEIELAVSRARVRNQINALLTPEQQAKLEKLRPPRKQGRGIPPHPDGEVPLP
;
A
#
# COMPACT_ATOMS: atom_id res chain seq x y z
N MET A 1 -24.43 40.41 -21.68
CA MET A 1 -25.17 39.97 -22.89
C MET A 1 -25.15 38.44 -22.93
N LYS A 2 -26.32 37.83 -23.06
CA LYS A 2 -26.59 36.37 -23.04
C LYS A 2 -26.13 35.71 -24.35
N ARG A 3 -25.74 34.43 -24.30
CA ARG A 3 -26.14 33.31 -25.21
C ARG A 3 -25.13 32.15 -25.11
N GLN A 4 -25.45 30.87 -25.19
CA GLN A 4 -26.63 30.01 -25.04
C GLN A 4 -26.03 28.58 -24.93
N ILE A 5 -26.62 27.74 -24.10
CA ILE A 5 -26.22 26.36 -23.83
C ILE A 5 -26.72 25.47 -24.98
N ILE A 6 -25.89 24.61 -25.56
CA ILE A 6 -26.34 23.58 -26.50
C ILE A 6 -26.40 22.23 -25.78
N ILE A 7 -27.63 21.84 -25.48
CA ILE A 7 -28.05 20.51 -25.06
C ILE A 7 -28.21 19.67 -26.33
N GLY A 8 -27.43 18.60 -26.45
CA GLY A 8 -27.60 17.58 -27.49
C GLY A 8 -28.00 16.25 -26.86
N SER A 9 -29.29 16.08 -26.59
CA SER A 9 -29.92 14.83 -26.17
C SER A 9 -30.06 13.88 -27.36
N MET A 10 -29.55 12.64 -27.25
CA MET A 10 -30.00 11.55 -28.10
C MET A 10 -30.13 10.27 -27.27
N LEU A 11 -31.32 10.09 -26.70
CA LEU A 11 -31.84 8.85 -26.14
C LEU A 11 -32.47 8.08 -27.31
N ALA A 12 -31.87 6.97 -27.71
CA ALA A 12 -32.47 6.00 -28.60
C ALA A 12 -32.95 4.80 -27.78
N ALA A 13 -34.27 4.64 -27.70
CA ALA A 13 -34.96 3.50 -27.14
C ALA A 13 -35.21 2.44 -28.23
N THR A 14 -34.97 1.17 -27.91
CA THR A 14 -35.54 0.03 -28.64
C THR A 14 -36.08 -1.00 -27.64
N LEU A 15 -37.32 -1.40 -27.89
CA LEU A 15 -38.15 -2.35 -27.16
C LEU A 15 -38.20 -3.70 -27.91
N ALA A 16 -38.75 -4.72 -27.21
CA ALA A 16 -39.20 -6.05 -27.66
C ALA A 16 -38.12 -7.17 -27.74
N GLY A 17 -38.34 -8.41 -27.31
CA GLY A 17 -39.48 -9.08 -26.69
C GLY A 17 -39.27 -10.62 -26.68
N GLY A 18 -39.86 -11.32 -25.71
CA GLY A 18 -40.12 -12.79 -25.68
C GLY A 18 -38.91 -13.72 -25.44
N SER A 19 -39.02 -14.99 -25.05
CA SER A 19 -40.00 -15.81 -24.33
C SER A 19 -39.46 -17.25 -24.35
N PHE A 20 -39.51 -17.95 -23.23
CA PHE A 20 -39.48 -19.42 -23.06
C PHE A 20 -38.24 -20.24 -23.52
N GLY A 21 -37.67 -20.96 -22.56
CA GLY A 21 -36.70 -22.02 -22.77
C GLY A 21 -36.32 -22.71 -21.46
N ALA A 22 -37.31 -23.23 -20.73
CA ALA A 22 -37.10 -24.09 -19.57
C ALA A 22 -36.55 -25.45 -20.05
N TRP A 23 -35.26 -25.71 -19.83
CA TRP A 23 -34.66 -27.04 -19.91
C TRP A 23 -33.90 -27.36 -18.63
N GLY A 24 -34.27 -28.48 -18.02
CA GLY A 24 -33.32 -29.30 -17.26
C GLY A 24 -33.21 -29.00 -15.77
N VAL A 25 -34.05 -29.66 -14.99
CA VAL A 25 -33.75 -30.02 -13.60
C VAL A 25 -32.48 -30.88 -13.58
N CYS A 26 -31.43 -30.40 -12.93
CA CYS A 26 -30.45 -31.25 -12.27
C CYS A 26 -30.48 -30.93 -10.78
N ALA A 27 -31.35 -31.65 -10.06
CA ALA A 27 -31.25 -31.79 -8.62
C ALA A 27 -29.99 -32.62 -8.31
N ALA A 28 -28.89 -31.93 -8.00
CA ALA A 28 -27.73 -32.55 -7.36
C ALA A 28 -27.73 -32.12 -5.89
N ALA A 29 -27.94 -33.12 -5.05
CA ALA A 29 -27.97 -33.04 -3.62
C ALA A 29 -26.74 -32.30 -3.03
N THR A 30 -27.06 -31.48 -2.03
CA THR A 30 -26.23 -31.04 -0.91
C THR A 30 -24.83 -31.65 -0.81
N ARG A 31 -23.81 -30.80 -0.98
CA ARG A 31 -22.62 -30.79 -0.13
C ARG A 31 -22.22 -29.34 0.13
N PRO A 32 -22.43 -28.78 1.34
CA PRO A 32 -21.68 -27.59 1.72
C PRO A 32 -20.23 -28.05 1.90
N ALA A 33 -19.40 -27.85 0.88
CA ALA A 33 -17.97 -27.90 1.04
C ALA A 33 -17.58 -26.71 1.90
N LYS A 34 -17.65 -26.90 3.22
CA LYS A 34 -17.00 -26.07 4.24
C LYS A 34 -15.50 -26.20 4.06
N GLY A 35 -15.00 -25.50 3.04
CA GLY A 35 -13.58 -25.23 2.85
C GLY A 35 -13.23 -24.01 3.68
N ASP A 36 -13.08 -24.21 4.99
CA ASP A 36 -12.43 -23.28 5.88
C ASP A 36 -10.97 -23.10 5.42
N ARG A 37 -10.76 -22.24 4.44
CA ARG A 37 -9.49 -21.57 4.23
C ARG A 37 -9.76 -20.10 4.39
N ALA A 38 -9.85 -19.69 5.66
CA ALA A 38 -9.62 -18.32 6.05
C ALA A 38 -8.35 -17.86 5.33
N CYS A 39 -8.53 -17.08 4.26
CA CYS A 39 -7.47 -16.32 3.66
C CYS A 39 -6.81 -15.58 4.81
N GLY A 40 -5.54 -15.90 5.08
CA GLY A 40 -4.82 -15.41 6.24
C GLY A 40 -5.09 -13.93 6.43
N GLU A 41 -5.48 -13.58 7.65
CA GLU A 41 -5.69 -12.22 8.13
C GLU A 41 -4.69 -11.30 7.42
N PRO A 42 -5.12 -10.21 6.76
CA PRO A 42 -4.17 -9.28 6.16
C PRO A 42 -3.19 -8.93 7.28
N ARG A 43 -1.90 -9.25 7.08
CA ARG A 43 -0.83 -8.82 7.98
C ARG A 43 -0.76 -7.30 7.91
N GLY A 44 -1.74 -6.66 8.53
CA GLY A 44 -1.91 -5.24 8.64
C GLY A 44 -0.73 -4.75 9.45
N GLY A 45 0.00 -3.79 8.87
CA GLY A 45 1.07 -3.12 9.58
C GLY A 45 0.58 -2.65 10.95
N MET A 46 1.49 -2.67 11.93
CA MET A 46 1.20 -2.18 13.27
C MET A 46 0.66 -0.74 13.20
N SER A 47 -0.51 -0.49 13.82
CA SER A 47 -1.11 0.85 13.87
C SER A 47 -0.14 1.87 14.49
N PRO A 48 -0.26 3.17 14.17
CA PRO A 48 0.59 4.21 14.78
C PRO A 48 0.59 4.18 16.32
N GLU A 49 -0.57 3.92 16.92
CA GLU A 49 -0.74 3.77 18.37
C GLU A 49 0.01 2.56 18.92
N LYS A 50 -0.15 1.40 18.28
CA LYS A 50 0.58 0.18 18.68
C LYS A 50 2.09 0.37 18.53
N ARG A 51 2.53 1.09 17.49
CA ARG A 51 3.95 1.44 17.30
C ARG A 51 4.47 2.32 18.41
N LEU A 52 3.73 3.36 18.79
CA LEU A 52 4.12 4.22 19.90
C LEU A 52 4.14 3.46 21.22
N ALA A 53 3.11 2.66 21.52
CA ALA A 53 3.05 1.87 22.74
C ALA A 53 4.24 0.90 22.83
N HIS A 54 4.60 0.26 21.71
CA HIS A 54 5.79 -0.59 21.65
C HIS A 54 7.08 0.20 21.94
N MET A 55 7.24 1.37 21.31
CA MET A 55 8.41 2.23 21.50
C MET A 55 8.49 2.78 22.93
N ALA A 56 7.37 3.21 23.50
CA ALA A 56 7.25 3.67 24.88
C ALA A 56 7.70 2.60 25.86
N LYS A 57 7.19 1.38 25.73
CA LYS A 57 7.60 0.24 26.56
C LYS A 57 9.09 -0.11 26.40
N LYS A 58 9.60 -0.07 25.17
CA LYS A 58 10.99 -0.46 24.89
C LYS A 58 12.00 0.59 25.36
N LEU A 59 11.72 1.86 25.18
CA LEU A 59 12.63 2.96 25.50
C LEU A 59 12.39 3.58 26.88
N GLY A 60 11.27 3.28 27.54
CA GLY A 60 10.89 3.92 28.80
C GLY A 60 10.59 5.40 28.59
N LEU A 61 9.70 5.71 27.63
CA LEU A 61 9.37 7.10 27.29
C LEU A 61 8.46 7.71 28.36
N SER A 62 8.76 8.95 28.76
CA SER A 62 7.87 9.73 29.64
C SER A 62 6.57 10.09 28.94
N ASP A 63 5.53 10.44 29.70
CA ASP A 63 4.24 10.84 29.15
C ASP A 63 4.36 12.10 28.27
N ALA A 64 5.23 13.03 28.66
CA ALA A 64 5.55 14.22 27.87
C ALA A 64 6.19 13.85 26.51
N GLN A 65 7.19 12.95 26.51
CA GLN A 65 7.80 12.45 25.27
C GLN A 65 6.77 11.74 24.39
N GLN A 66 5.93 10.89 24.97
CA GLN A 66 4.87 10.18 24.24
C GLN A 66 3.88 11.15 23.59
N GLY A 67 3.47 12.21 24.30
CA GLY A 67 2.60 13.25 23.77
C GLY A 67 3.20 13.95 22.55
N GLN A 68 4.46 14.37 22.63
CA GLN A 68 5.17 15.00 21.52
C GLN A 68 5.32 14.05 20.31
N ILE A 69 5.63 12.78 20.55
CA ILE A 69 5.76 11.79 19.49
C ILE A 69 4.41 11.50 18.81
N LYS A 70 3.30 11.46 19.57
CA LYS A 70 1.95 11.36 18.97
C LYS A 70 1.69 12.52 18.02
N ALA A 71 2.01 13.74 18.43
CA ALA A 71 1.83 14.92 17.60
C ALA A 71 2.68 14.85 16.32
N ILE A 72 3.94 14.40 16.41
CA ILE A 72 4.81 14.17 15.24
C ILE A 72 4.17 13.16 14.27
N PHE A 73 3.67 12.03 14.78
CA PHE A 73 3.03 11.03 13.91
C PHE A 73 1.74 11.53 13.28
N ALA A 74 0.92 12.29 14.02
CA ALA A 74 -0.32 12.85 13.48
C ALA A 74 -0.03 13.85 12.36
N ALA A 75 0.88 14.80 12.60
CA ALA A 75 1.26 15.81 11.62
C ALA A 75 1.86 15.19 10.35
N GLU A 76 2.76 14.21 10.48
CA GLU A 76 3.34 13.56 9.29
C GLU A 76 2.33 12.65 8.58
N ARG A 77 1.38 12.04 9.31
CA ARG A 77 0.32 11.24 8.70
C ARG A 77 -0.55 12.11 7.78
N GLU A 78 -0.93 13.31 8.21
CA GLU A 78 -1.69 14.23 7.37
C GLU A 78 -0.91 14.62 6.12
N LYS A 79 0.37 14.98 6.27
CA LYS A 79 1.25 15.34 5.14
C LYS A 79 1.47 14.20 4.15
N SER A 80 1.60 12.97 4.64
CA SER A 80 1.92 11.79 3.81
C SER A 80 0.67 11.06 3.28
N LYS A 81 -0.52 11.37 3.78
CA LYS A 81 -1.79 10.78 3.31
C LYS A 81 -1.96 10.80 1.78
N PRO A 82 -1.82 11.94 1.08
CA PRO A 82 -1.96 11.96 -0.38
C PRO A 82 -0.91 11.10 -1.11
N LEU A 83 0.30 10.98 -0.55
CA LEU A 83 1.34 10.12 -1.10
C LEU A 83 0.99 8.64 -0.97
N MET A 84 0.41 8.25 0.17
CA MET A 84 -0.06 6.88 0.38
C MET A 84 -1.22 6.51 -0.54
N GLU A 85 -2.12 7.46 -0.82
CA GLU A 85 -3.20 7.31 -1.80
C GLU A 85 -2.63 7.10 -3.20
N LYS A 86 -1.69 7.96 -3.65
CA LYS A 86 -0.97 7.77 -4.93
C LYS A 86 -0.31 6.39 -5.02
N MET A 87 0.34 5.92 -3.94
CA MET A 87 0.96 4.59 -3.91
C MET A 87 -0.05 3.44 -4.07
N ARG A 88 -1.28 3.60 -3.58
CA ARG A 88 -2.36 2.62 -3.79
C ARG A 88 -2.77 2.61 -5.25
N ASP A 89 -2.89 3.78 -5.85
CA ASP A 89 -3.34 3.94 -7.23
C ASP A 89 -2.28 3.43 -8.21
N TYR A 90 -0.99 3.73 -8.01
CA TYR A 90 0.09 3.13 -8.81
C TYR A 90 0.12 1.62 -8.70
N ARG A 91 -0.21 1.05 -7.53
CA ARG A 91 -0.30 -0.41 -7.39
C ARG A 91 -1.42 -1.00 -8.23
N GLN A 92 -2.54 -0.30 -8.37
CA GLN A 92 -3.63 -0.71 -9.25
C GLN A 92 -3.20 -0.56 -10.72
N GLN A 93 -2.64 0.59 -11.11
CA GLN A 93 -2.16 0.83 -12.47
C GLN A 93 -1.10 -0.19 -12.92
N MET A 94 -0.16 -0.57 -12.04
CA MET A 94 0.81 -1.62 -12.34
C MET A 94 0.14 -2.98 -12.57
N ARG A 95 -0.89 -3.33 -11.78
CA ARG A 95 -1.65 -4.57 -11.98
C ARG A 95 -2.41 -4.57 -13.30
N ASP A 96 -2.94 -3.43 -13.71
CA ASP A 96 -3.73 -3.32 -14.93
C ASP A 96 -2.81 -3.31 -16.17
N ALA A 97 -1.70 -2.57 -16.13
CA ALA A 97 -0.69 -2.57 -17.19
C ALA A 97 -0.08 -3.97 -17.40
N ALA A 98 0.11 -4.75 -16.33
CA ALA A 98 0.59 -6.12 -16.42
C ALA A 98 -0.39 -7.11 -17.07
N LYS A 99 -1.68 -6.76 -17.16
CA LYS A 99 -2.72 -7.58 -17.81
C LYS A 99 -2.98 -7.18 -19.25
N ALA A 100 -2.42 -6.05 -19.72
CA ALA A 100 -2.63 -5.56 -21.06
C ALA A 100 -2.13 -6.58 -22.10
N THR A 101 -2.92 -6.78 -23.15
CA THR A 101 -2.56 -7.63 -24.29
C THR A 101 -2.86 -6.84 -25.57
N PRO A 102 -1.86 -6.49 -26.39
CA PRO A 102 -0.42 -6.80 -26.21
C PRO A 102 0.19 -6.08 -24.99
N PHE A 103 1.35 -6.56 -24.54
CA PHE A 103 2.10 -5.95 -23.45
C PHE A 103 2.61 -4.56 -23.85
N ASP A 104 2.32 -3.55 -23.02
CA ASP A 104 2.81 -2.18 -23.19
C ASP A 104 3.90 -1.86 -22.17
N GLU A 105 5.15 -2.04 -22.58
CA GLU A 105 6.30 -1.76 -21.73
C GLU A 105 6.42 -0.27 -21.37
N ALA A 106 6.05 0.63 -22.28
CA ALA A 106 6.15 2.06 -22.07
C ALA A 106 5.19 2.52 -20.96
N ALA A 107 3.96 1.97 -20.95
CA ALA A 107 2.99 2.20 -19.88
C ALA A 107 3.53 1.70 -18.52
N VAL A 108 4.11 0.50 -18.47
CA VAL A 108 4.69 -0.05 -17.24
C VAL A 108 5.85 0.82 -16.72
N ARG A 109 6.77 1.22 -17.59
CA ARG A 109 7.91 2.09 -17.23
C ARG A 109 7.45 3.45 -16.70
N SER A 110 6.40 4.02 -17.30
CA SER A 110 5.81 5.29 -16.85
C SER A 110 5.24 5.20 -15.43
N VAL A 111 4.40 4.19 -15.17
CA VAL A 111 3.82 3.98 -13.82
C VAL A 111 4.92 3.70 -12.79
N ALA A 112 5.93 2.90 -13.15
CA ALA A 112 7.05 2.59 -12.27
C ALA A 112 7.86 3.84 -11.89
N THR A 113 8.11 4.73 -12.86
CA THR A 113 8.86 5.98 -12.65
C THR A 113 8.11 6.92 -11.69
N ASN A 114 6.81 7.11 -11.91
CA ASN A 114 5.97 7.94 -11.05
C ASN A 114 5.86 7.38 -9.62
N ARG A 115 5.77 6.04 -9.51
CA ARG A 115 5.81 5.35 -8.23
C ARG A 115 7.14 5.59 -7.49
N ALA A 116 8.28 5.47 -8.17
CA ALA A 116 9.59 5.66 -7.57
C ALA A 116 9.76 7.07 -6.98
N GLN A 117 9.29 8.11 -7.68
CA GLN A 117 9.31 9.49 -7.18
C GLN A 117 8.51 9.63 -5.88
N THR A 118 7.32 9.01 -5.80
CA THR A 118 6.50 9.05 -4.57
C THR A 118 7.14 8.25 -3.43
N GLU A 119 7.85 7.15 -3.74
CA GLU A 119 8.61 6.40 -2.75
C GLU A 119 9.76 7.20 -2.14
N ILE A 120 10.42 8.06 -2.93
CA ILE A 120 11.46 8.98 -2.45
C ILE A 120 10.87 9.95 -1.41
N GLU A 121 9.74 10.59 -1.73
CA GLU A 121 9.09 11.53 -0.81
C GLU A 121 8.67 10.84 0.51
N LEU A 122 8.13 9.63 0.40
CA LEU A 122 7.79 8.82 1.57
C LEU A 122 9.03 8.38 2.38
N ALA A 123 10.17 8.14 1.72
CA ALA A 123 11.42 7.84 2.42
C ALA A 123 11.92 9.06 3.21
N VAL A 124 11.89 10.24 2.60
CA VAL A 124 12.23 11.52 3.26
C VAL A 124 11.30 11.79 4.44
N SER A 125 9.99 11.59 4.25
CA SER A 125 8.98 11.70 5.32
C SER A 125 9.31 10.82 6.53
N ARG A 126 9.63 9.54 6.30
CA ARG A 126 10.02 8.60 7.37
C ARG A 126 11.32 9.01 8.04
N ALA A 127 12.30 9.51 7.28
CA ALA A 127 13.57 9.97 7.84
C ALA A 127 13.37 11.19 8.73
N ARG A 128 12.54 12.16 8.31
CA ARG A 128 12.19 13.34 9.09
C ARG A 128 11.56 12.97 10.43
N VAL A 129 10.56 12.09 10.43
CA VAL A 129 9.91 11.61 11.67
C VAL A 129 10.93 10.94 12.60
N ARG A 130 11.81 10.08 12.08
CA ARG A 130 12.86 9.45 12.89
C ARG A 130 13.80 10.47 13.50
N ASN A 131 14.23 11.47 12.73
CA ASN A 131 15.09 12.54 13.21
C ASN A 131 14.42 13.34 14.34
N GLN A 132 13.16 13.74 14.15
CA GLN A 132 12.39 14.46 15.16
C GLN A 132 12.20 13.64 16.44
N ILE A 133 11.89 12.35 16.34
CA ILE A 133 11.77 11.47 17.50
C ILE A 133 13.11 11.34 18.22
N ASN A 134 14.22 11.12 17.49
CA ASN A 134 15.54 10.98 18.08
C ASN A 134 15.95 12.23 18.89
N ALA A 135 15.58 13.42 18.43
CA ALA A 135 15.85 14.67 19.14
C ALA A 135 15.11 14.78 20.49
N LEU A 136 14.04 14.00 20.71
CA LEU A 136 13.30 13.96 21.98
C LEU A 136 13.85 12.92 22.97
N LEU A 137 14.72 12.02 22.51
CA LEU A 137 15.25 10.93 23.33
C LEU A 137 16.50 11.37 24.09
N THR A 138 16.66 10.85 25.30
CA THR A 138 17.92 11.00 26.05
C THR A 138 19.04 10.19 25.38
N PRO A 139 20.33 10.51 25.61
CA PRO A 139 21.45 9.75 25.06
C PRO A 139 21.36 8.24 25.36
N GLU A 140 20.93 7.88 26.57
CA GLU A 140 20.73 6.48 26.98
C GLU A 140 19.61 5.79 26.18
N GLN A 141 18.49 6.49 25.96
CA GLN A 141 17.37 5.98 25.15
C GLN A 141 17.77 5.82 23.68
N GLN A 142 18.58 6.74 23.13
CA GLN A 142 19.12 6.64 21.78
C GLN A 142 20.03 5.40 21.64
N ALA A 143 20.93 5.18 22.59
CA ALA A 143 21.79 3.99 22.61
C ALA A 143 20.96 2.69 22.68
N LYS A 144 19.87 2.69 23.46
CA LYS A 144 18.94 1.55 23.52
C LYS A 144 18.19 1.35 22.21
N LEU A 145 17.77 2.42 21.55
CA LEU A 145 17.09 2.36 20.25
C LEU A 145 17.99 1.73 19.17
N GLU A 146 19.27 2.09 19.12
CA GLU A 146 20.22 1.51 18.17
C GLU A 146 20.42 0.00 18.40
N LYS A 147 20.47 -0.45 19.66
CA LYS A 147 20.54 -1.89 20.00
C LYS A 147 19.27 -2.68 19.62
N LEU A 148 18.12 -2.00 19.56
CA LEU A 148 16.84 -2.60 19.18
C LEU A 148 16.60 -2.63 17.67
N ARG A 149 17.45 -1.96 16.86
CA ARG A 149 17.35 -2.07 15.41
C ARG A 149 17.61 -3.53 15.03
N PRO A 150 16.67 -4.19 14.32
CA PRO A 150 16.94 -5.53 13.84
C PRO A 150 18.23 -5.47 12.99
N PRO A 151 19.10 -6.49 13.07
CA PRO A 151 20.20 -6.58 12.12
C PRO A 151 19.59 -6.39 10.74
N ARG A 152 20.22 -5.54 9.90
CA ARG A 152 19.84 -5.46 8.49
C ARG A 152 19.82 -6.90 8.02
N LYS A 153 18.62 -7.46 7.81
CA LYS A 153 18.53 -8.67 7.01
C LYS A 153 19.11 -8.20 5.69
N GLN A 154 20.37 -8.56 5.42
CA GLN A 154 20.84 -8.76 4.06
C GLN A 154 19.66 -9.44 3.39
N GLY A 155 19.15 -8.76 2.36
CA GLY A 155 17.80 -9.01 1.88
C GLY A 155 17.58 -10.50 1.68
N ARG A 156 16.34 -10.90 1.51
CA ARG A 156 16.07 -12.04 0.62
C ARG A 156 16.55 -11.64 -0.79
N GLY A 157 17.85 -11.44 -0.95
CA GLY A 157 18.54 -11.50 -2.20
C GLY A 157 18.47 -12.97 -2.59
N ILE A 158 18.22 -13.16 -3.88
CA ILE A 158 18.45 -14.41 -4.58
C ILE A 158 19.73 -15.03 -3.99
N PRO A 159 19.70 -16.31 -3.53
CA PRO A 159 20.93 -16.96 -3.08
C PRO A 159 21.99 -16.78 -4.16
N PRO A 160 23.26 -16.54 -3.83
CA PRO A 160 24.30 -16.45 -4.86
C PRO A 160 24.17 -17.70 -5.75
N HIS A 161 23.95 -17.46 -7.05
CA HIS A 161 23.94 -18.55 -8.02
C HIS A 161 25.31 -19.24 -7.90
N PRO A 162 25.38 -20.58 -7.84
CA PRO A 162 26.65 -21.31 -7.66
C PRO A 162 27.73 -20.94 -8.69
N ASP A 163 27.32 -20.40 -9.83
CA ASP A 163 28.18 -20.00 -10.92
C ASP A 163 28.07 -18.48 -11.05
N GLY A 164 29.15 -17.76 -10.74
CA GLY A 164 29.21 -16.29 -10.62
C GLY A 164 28.99 -15.49 -11.91
N GLU A 165 28.06 -15.89 -12.77
CA GLU A 165 27.64 -15.11 -13.93
C GLU A 165 26.30 -14.43 -13.64
N VAL A 166 26.38 -13.13 -13.38
CA VAL A 166 25.25 -12.23 -13.58
C VAL A 166 25.06 -12.13 -15.10
N PRO A 167 23.92 -12.53 -15.69
CA PRO A 167 23.67 -12.24 -17.10
C PRO A 167 23.55 -10.72 -17.21
N LEU A 168 24.55 -10.10 -17.86
CA LEU A 168 24.44 -8.72 -18.29
C LEU A 168 23.35 -8.63 -19.38
N PRO A 169 22.57 -7.54 -19.45
CA PRO A 169 21.74 -7.27 -20.62
C PRO A 169 22.58 -7.03 -21.87
#